data_AF-A0A671NTL9-F1
#
_entry.id   AF-A0A671NTL9-F1
#
_cell.length_a   1.000
_cell.length_b   1.000
_cell.length_c   1.000
_cell.angle_alpha   90.00
_cell.angle_beta   90.00
_cell.angle_gamma   90.00
#
_symmetry.space_group_name_H-M   'P 1'
#
loop_
_entity.id
_entity.type
_entity.pdbx_description
1 polymer ?
#
loop_
_entity_poly.entity_id
_entity_poly.type
_entity_poly.pdbx_seq_one_letter_code
_entity_poly.pdbx_strand_id
1 'polypeptide(L)'
;SFTAHDLLVLSLVLETQALNPTHHLTITDVARLQAVLSQPFTDLKSAYYSVVGLSKLGIFVADADETCRFIKSNLDPSSVESLFYAAEASQALSGCEVKYFFTLLFVLITGCMSLQVTDVLCQPLSSASVLAESASAVSSKSAVLSQAPFTLRDGVFELNFMASQPASGYYQFSVAIAGDSRFVANHVELKVKVSTRVAINNMDLSVVDKDQSTGPKTTRVEYPTKAKASFMADGHQNFAVTFQLVDETTGVELTPHQTFVRLHNQKTGQEVVFVAEPDSKNLYKFELDTAERKTEFDSISGTYALYLMVGDATLENPILWNVADVVLKFLEEEVPGTIQAKTLYVPKPEIQHLFREPEKKPPTVVSNTFTALVLSPFLLLLILWFKLGANISNFTLSPSTILFHIGHAATLGLMYVYWTHLNMFQTLKYLAIIGSLTFLAGNRMLAQKAVKRYNKFL
;
A
#
# COMPACT_ATOMS: atom_id res chain seq x y z
N SER A 1 -24.99 76.61 62.59
CA SER A 1 -24.60 77.06 61.24
C SER A 1 -24.26 75.82 60.45
N PHE A 2 -25.21 75.35 59.65
CA PHE A 2 -25.06 74.22 58.73
C PHE A 2 -24.20 74.67 57.55
N THR A 3 -23.18 73.90 57.19
CA THR A 3 -22.53 74.02 55.87
C THR A 3 -22.71 72.71 55.12
N ALA A 4 -23.41 72.82 53.99
CA ALA A 4 -23.97 71.77 53.15
C ALA A 4 -22.95 70.94 52.35
N HIS A 5 -21.85 70.51 52.97
CA HIS A 5 -20.84 69.64 52.34
C HIS A 5 -20.74 68.25 52.98
N ASP A 6 -21.14 68.08 54.24
CA ASP A 6 -21.07 66.76 54.92
C ASP A 6 -22.34 65.90 54.75
N LEU A 7 -23.36 66.41 54.05
CA LEU A 7 -24.60 65.67 53.79
C LEU A 7 -24.63 64.96 52.43
N LEU A 8 -23.59 65.13 51.59
CA LEU A 8 -23.53 64.57 50.23
C LEU A 8 -22.70 63.29 50.13
N VAL A 9 -21.99 62.90 51.19
CA VAL A 9 -21.25 61.63 51.25
C VAL A 9 -22.09 60.50 51.89
N LEU A 10 -23.24 60.82 52.49
CA LEU A 10 -24.15 59.84 53.11
C LEU A 10 -25.29 59.35 52.19
N SER A 11 -25.41 59.84 50.95
CA SER A 11 -26.51 59.49 50.02
C SER A 11 -26.12 58.56 48.88
N LEU A 12 -24.98 57.87 48.94
CA LEU A 12 -24.52 56.91 47.92
C LEU A 12 -24.14 55.52 48.48
N VAL A 13 -24.60 55.16 49.69
CA VAL A 13 -24.38 53.82 50.29
C VAL A 13 -25.70 53.07 50.52
N LEU A 14 -26.71 53.33 49.68
CA LEU A 14 -27.86 52.44 49.55
C LEU A 14 -27.88 51.89 48.12
N GLU A 15 -27.87 50.56 48.05
CA GLU A 15 -28.08 49.73 46.87
C GLU A 15 -26.87 49.41 46.00
N THR A 16 -25.82 48.89 46.64
CA THR A 16 -25.12 47.73 46.08
C THR A 16 -25.04 46.63 47.13
N GLN A 17 -26.19 45.99 47.43
CA GLN A 17 -26.14 44.62 47.92
C GLN A 17 -25.60 43.78 46.77
N ALA A 18 -24.28 43.62 46.78
CA ALA A 18 -23.59 42.61 46.00
C ALA A 18 -24.31 41.28 46.24
N LEU A 19 -24.75 40.67 45.13
CA LEU A 19 -25.30 39.32 45.06
C LEU A 19 -24.27 38.35 45.65
N ASN A 20 -24.36 38.08 46.95
CA ASN A 20 -23.78 36.86 47.51
C ASN A 20 -24.73 35.74 47.10
N PRO A 21 -24.31 34.79 46.24
CA PRO A 21 -25.15 33.64 45.93
C PRO A 21 -25.30 32.83 47.22
N THR A 22 -26.44 32.97 47.88
CA THR A 22 -26.85 32.05 48.94
C THR A 22 -27.13 30.69 48.28
N HIS A 23 -26.66 29.61 48.90
CA HIS A 23 -26.92 28.24 48.42
C HIS A 23 -28.40 27.80 48.54
N HIS A 24 -29.30 28.71 48.94
CA HIS A 24 -30.73 28.48 49.12
C HIS A 24 -31.52 29.70 48.64
N LEU A 25 -32.72 29.44 48.12
CA LEU A 25 -33.67 30.48 47.70
C LEU A 25 -34.26 31.18 48.92
N THR A 26 -34.25 32.51 48.94
CA THR A 26 -34.95 33.28 49.98
C THR A 26 -36.46 33.34 49.70
N ILE A 27 -37.27 33.71 50.70
CA ILE A 27 -38.73 33.87 50.53
C ILE A 27 -39.04 34.91 49.44
N THR A 28 -38.25 35.98 49.37
CA THR A 28 -38.37 37.01 48.33
C THR A 28 -38.01 36.48 46.94
N ASP A 29 -37.00 35.60 46.85
CA ASP A 29 -36.66 34.93 45.58
C ASP A 29 -37.76 34.00 45.11
N VAL A 30 -38.34 33.21 46.03
CA VAL A 30 -39.49 32.31 45.73
C VAL A 30 -40.68 33.13 45.24
N ALA A 31 -41.01 34.24 45.88
CA ALA A 31 -42.11 35.12 45.46
C ALA A 31 -41.87 35.75 44.07
N ARG A 32 -40.62 36.16 43.79
CA ARG A 32 -40.24 36.69 42.47
C ARG A 32 -40.32 35.62 41.38
N LEU A 33 -39.81 34.42 41.65
CA LEU A 33 -39.87 33.28 40.73
C LEU A 33 -41.31 32.86 40.47
N GLN A 34 -42.14 32.80 41.51
CA GLN A 34 -43.58 32.53 41.37
C GLN A 34 -44.24 33.55 40.45
N ALA A 35 -43.98 34.86 40.63
CA ALA A 35 -44.56 35.90 39.78
C ALA A 35 -44.17 35.76 38.29
N VAL A 36 -42.96 35.28 38.00
CA VAL A 36 -42.50 35.01 36.63
C VAL A 36 -43.14 33.74 36.07
N LEU A 37 -43.18 32.66 36.86
CA LEU A 37 -43.70 31.37 36.43
C LEU A 37 -45.22 31.35 36.30
N SER A 38 -45.96 32.20 37.02
CA SER A 38 -47.42 32.33 36.92
C SER A 38 -47.90 33.18 35.73
N GLN A 39 -47.01 33.65 34.85
CA GLN A 39 -47.42 34.33 33.62
C GLN A 39 -48.08 33.36 32.63
N PRO A 40 -49.02 33.83 31.80
CA PRO A 40 -49.65 33.01 30.78
C PRO A 40 -48.59 32.54 29.75
N PHE A 41 -48.56 31.24 29.49
CA PHE A 41 -47.70 30.62 28.49
C PHE A 41 -48.40 30.53 27.13
N THR A 42 -47.61 30.63 26.05
CA THR A 42 -48.11 30.62 24.66
C THR A 42 -47.69 29.37 23.89
N ASP A 43 -46.73 28.62 24.41
CA ASP A 43 -46.20 27.41 23.79
C ASP A 43 -45.95 26.32 24.86
N LEU A 44 -45.70 25.10 24.39
CA LEU A 44 -45.53 23.95 25.26
C LEU A 44 -44.27 24.03 26.14
N LYS A 45 -43.22 24.71 25.66
CA LYS A 45 -41.94 24.86 26.38
C LYS A 45 -42.08 25.82 27.58
N SER A 46 -42.74 26.95 27.36
CA SER A 46 -43.08 27.91 28.41
C SER A 46 -44.07 27.32 29.41
N ALA A 47 -45.04 26.52 28.95
CA ALA A 47 -45.93 25.74 29.83
C ALA A 47 -45.14 24.76 30.71
N TYR A 48 -44.19 24.02 30.12
CA TYR A 48 -43.30 23.12 30.87
C TYR A 48 -42.52 23.84 31.96
N TYR A 49 -41.82 24.94 31.64
CA TYR A 49 -41.04 25.67 32.63
C TYR A 49 -41.92 26.25 33.75
N SER A 50 -43.10 26.78 33.40
CA SER A 50 -44.07 27.29 34.37
C SER A 50 -44.53 26.19 35.34
N VAL A 51 -45.07 25.10 34.80
CA VAL A 51 -45.69 24.01 35.58
C VAL A 51 -44.66 23.27 36.44
N VAL A 52 -43.56 22.83 35.83
CA VAL A 52 -42.49 22.12 36.55
C VAL A 52 -41.80 23.05 37.53
N GLY A 53 -41.56 24.31 37.15
CA GLY A 53 -40.95 25.31 38.01
C GLY A 53 -41.78 25.57 39.27
N LEU A 54 -43.10 25.79 39.14
CA LEU A 54 -44.00 25.99 40.28
C LEU A 54 -44.05 24.75 41.18
N SER A 55 -44.11 23.55 40.57
CA SER A 55 -44.07 22.29 41.30
C SER A 55 -42.80 22.13 42.13
N LYS A 56 -41.62 22.47 41.57
CA LYS A 56 -40.33 22.46 42.31
C LYS A 56 -40.25 23.50 43.42
N LEU A 57 -41.03 24.59 43.33
CA LEU A 57 -41.19 25.58 44.41
C LEU A 57 -42.20 25.13 45.49
N GLY A 58 -42.86 23.98 45.32
CA GLY A 58 -43.89 23.48 46.21
C GLY A 58 -45.23 24.21 46.09
N ILE A 59 -45.47 24.90 44.95
CA ILE A 59 -46.65 25.72 44.70
C ILE A 59 -47.54 25.01 43.68
N PHE A 60 -48.83 24.89 44.00
CA PHE A 60 -49.81 24.29 43.10
C PHE A 60 -50.15 25.22 41.93
N VAL A 61 -50.35 24.62 40.75
CA VAL A 61 -50.84 25.33 39.56
C VAL A 61 -52.34 25.60 39.75
N ALA A 62 -52.77 26.86 39.61
CA ALA A 62 -54.13 27.29 39.92
C ALA A 62 -55.20 26.61 39.03
N ASP A 63 -54.94 26.48 37.72
CA ASP A 63 -55.87 25.92 36.74
C ASP A 63 -55.31 24.63 36.10
N ALA A 64 -55.16 23.58 36.90
CA ALA A 64 -54.53 22.32 36.48
C ALA A 64 -55.25 21.66 35.28
N ASP A 65 -56.58 21.68 35.23
CA ASP A 65 -57.36 21.07 34.15
C ASP A 65 -57.23 21.81 32.81
N GLU A 66 -57.20 23.14 32.86
CA GLU A 66 -57.02 23.97 31.66
C GLU A 66 -55.60 23.88 31.13
N THR A 67 -54.63 23.90 32.04
CA THR A 67 -53.21 23.66 31.72
C THR A 67 -53.01 22.29 31.08
N CYS A 68 -53.65 21.25 31.64
CA CYS A 68 -53.60 19.91 31.06
C CYS A 68 -54.22 19.85 29.64
N ARG A 69 -55.35 20.54 29.42
CA ARG A 69 -55.96 20.67 28.09
C ARG A 69 -55.01 21.37 27.11
N PHE A 70 -54.34 22.45 27.54
CA PHE A 70 -53.37 23.18 26.73
C PHE A 70 -52.17 22.31 26.35
N ILE A 71 -51.60 21.56 27.31
CA ILE A 71 -50.49 20.63 27.06
C ILE A 71 -50.90 19.59 26.02
N LYS A 72 -52.11 19.03 26.14
CA LYS A 72 -52.63 18.02 25.19
C LYS A 72 -52.87 18.59 23.79
N SER A 73 -53.37 19.82 23.67
CA SER A 73 -53.67 20.43 22.36
C SER A 73 -52.42 20.89 21.61
N ASN A 74 -51.34 21.19 22.32
CA ASN A 74 -50.07 21.67 21.75
C ASN A 74 -49.00 20.58 21.67
N LEU A 75 -49.35 19.32 21.95
CA LEU A 75 -48.46 18.18 21.81
C LEU A 75 -48.23 17.85 20.33
N ASP A 76 -46.97 17.92 19.91
CA ASP A 76 -46.52 17.38 18.63
C ASP A 76 -45.94 15.98 18.83
N PRO A 77 -46.64 14.91 18.39
CA PRO A 77 -46.19 13.54 18.57
C PRO A 77 -44.95 13.17 17.73
N SER A 78 -44.54 14.02 16.78
CA SER A 78 -43.35 13.81 15.94
C SER A 78 -42.08 14.41 16.54
N SER A 79 -42.22 15.28 17.55
CA SER A 79 -41.10 15.99 18.18
C SER A 79 -40.76 15.43 19.55
N VAL A 80 -39.55 14.87 19.69
CA VAL A 80 -39.03 14.34 20.97
C VAL A 80 -39.02 15.43 22.04
N GLU A 81 -38.68 16.68 21.67
CA GLU A 81 -38.68 17.82 22.59
C GLU A 81 -40.11 18.17 23.07
N SER A 82 -41.10 18.12 22.18
CA SER A 82 -42.50 18.35 22.54
C SER A 82 -43.00 17.27 23.52
N LEU A 83 -42.67 16.01 23.26
CA LEU A 83 -43.06 14.88 24.10
C LEU A 83 -42.40 14.92 25.48
N PHE A 84 -41.13 15.32 25.55
CA PHE A 84 -40.43 15.55 26.81
C PHE A 84 -41.10 16.63 27.65
N TYR A 85 -41.36 17.81 27.07
CA TYR A 85 -42.00 18.91 27.77
C TYR A 85 -43.41 18.54 28.27
N ALA A 86 -44.20 17.86 27.43
CA ALA A 86 -45.53 17.46 27.82
C ALA A 86 -45.54 16.37 28.90
N ALA A 87 -44.64 15.37 28.82
CA ALA A 87 -44.55 14.29 29.80
C ALA A 87 -44.21 14.81 31.20
N GLU A 88 -43.12 15.58 31.32
CA GLU A 88 -42.69 16.17 32.60
C GLU A 88 -43.72 17.15 33.17
N ALA A 89 -44.28 18.03 32.34
CA ALA A 89 -45.31 18.97 32.79
C ALA A 89 -46.56 18.24 33.27
N SER A 90 -46.96 17.16 32.59
CA SER A 90 -48.13 16.38 32.98
C SER A 90 -47.93 15.62 34.28
N GLN A 91 -46.72 15.12 34.56
CA GLN A 91 -46.40 14.46 35.83
C GLN A 91 -46.47 15.42 37.03
N ALA A 92 -46.16 16.71 36.81
CA ALA A 92 -46.29 17.74 37.83
C ALA A 92 -47.74 18.17 38.10
N LEU A 93 -48.70 17.74 37.28
CA LEU A 93 -50.14 18.01 37.44
C LEU A 93 -50.88 16.75 37.90
N SER A 94 -51.63 16.86 39.00
CA SER A 94 -52.44 15.75 39.49
C SER A 94 -53.55 15.40 38.49
N GLY A 95 -53.51 14.18 37.92
CA GLY A 95 -54.57 13.66 37.03
C GLY A 95 -54.41 14.00 35.55
N CYS A 96 -53.30 14.61 35.12
CA CYS A 96 -53.06 14.90 33.71
C CYS A 96 -52.36 13.74 33.00
N GLU A 97 -53.12 12.90 32.29
CA GLU A 97 -52.54 11.82 31.47
C GLU A 97 -52.28 12.29 30.03
N VAL A 98 -51.01 12.26 29.58
CA VAL A 98 -50.62 12.64 28.21
C VAL A 98 -50.19 11.39 27.42
N LYS A 99 -50.24 11.48 26.08
CA LYS A 99 -49.70 10.42 25.21
C LYS A 99 -48.21 10.24 25.49
N TYR A 100 -47.80 9.02 25.81
CA TYR A 100 -46.41 8.69 26.12
C TYR A 100 -45.67 8.34 24.82
N PHE A 101 -44.53 8.99 24.61
CA PHE A 101 -43.54 8.54 23.64
C PHE A 101 -42.63 7.53 24.31
N PHE A 102 -42.18 6.53 23.56
CA PHE A 102 -41.29 5.50 24.09
C PHE A 102 -39.92 5.61 23.49
N THR A 103 -38.94 5.35 24.33
CA THR A 103 -37.60 5.02 23.86
C THR A 103 -37.42 3.52 24.02
N LEU A 104 -37.28 2.84 22.90
CA LEU A 104 -36.90 1.42 22.90
C LEU A 104 -35.39 1.34 23.10
N LEU A 105 -34.96 0.86 24.26
CA LEU A 105 -33.56 0.55 24.49
C LEU A 105 -33.32 -0.92 24.17
N PHE A 106 -32.50 -1.16 23.15
CA PHE A 106 -32.11 -2.49 22.73
C PHE A 106 -30.84 -2.92 23.48
N VAL A 107 -30.91 -4.05 24.20
CA VAL A 107 -29.76 -4.64 24.87
C VAL A 107 -29.57 -6.07 24.33
N LEU A 108 -28.44 -6.33 23.67
CA LEU A 108 -28.11 -7.68 23.22
C LEU A 108 -27.38 -8.41 24.34
N ILE A 109 -28.01 -9.44 24.90
CA ILE A 109 -27.38 -10.39 25.81
C ILE A 109 -27.55 -11.78 25.20
N THR A 110 -26.47 -12.28 24.57
CA THR A 110 -26.21 -13.68 24.22
C THR A 110 -27.44 -14.58 23.96
N GLY A 111 -27.87 -14.66 22.70
CA GLY A 111 -28.81 -15.68 22.19
C GLY A 111 -30.29 -15.28 22.22
N CYS A 112 -30.70 -14.40 23.14
CA CYS A 112 -32.06 -13.85 23.17
C CYS A 112 -32.04 -12.36 22.81
N MET A 113 -32.99 -11.94 21.98
CA MET A 113 -33.19 -10.54 21.69
C MET A 113 -33.97 -9.91 22.84
N SER A 114 -33.34 -8.97 23.56
CA SER A 114 -33.95 -8.32 24.72
C SER A 114 -34.25 -6.84 24.43
N LEU A 115 -35.49 -6.47 24.68
CA LEU A 115 -36.04 -5.14 24.43
C LEU A 115 -36.56 -4.55 25.72
N GLN A 116 -36.02 -3.41 26.11
CA GLN A 116 -36.57 -2.61 27.20
C GLN A 116 -37.43 -1.49 26.62
N VAL A 117 -38.73 -1.56 26.90
CA VAL A 117 -39.68 -0.52 26.52
C VAL A 117 -39.82 0.43 27.69
N THR A 118 -39.41 1.68 27.48
CA THR A 118 -39.48 2.75 28.50
C THR A 118 -40.22 3.96 27.99
N ASP A 119 -40.93 4.65 28.87
CA ASP A 119 -41.54 5.95 28.53
C ASP A 119 -40.48 7.06 28.39
N VAL A 120 -40.91 8.27 28.06
CA VAL A 120 -40.04 9.46 27.94
C VAL A 120 -39.28 9.76 29.23
N LEU A 121 -39.80 9.31 30.38
CA LEU A 121 -39.23 9.50 31.71
C LEU A 121 -38.37 8.30 32.16
N CYS A 122 -38.05 7.41 31.22
CA CYS A 122 -37.27 6.18 31.42
C CYS A 122 -37.91 5.18 32.40
N GLN A 123 -39.24 5.22 32.60
CA GLN A 123 -39.95 4.23 33.40
C GLN A 123 -40.31 3.00 32.56
N PRO A 124 -40.09 1.77 33.07
CA PRO A 124 -40.37 0.54 32.33
C PRO A 124 -41.87 0.30 32.19
N LEU A 125 -42.32 -0.13 31.01
CA LEU A 125 -43.74 -0.39 30.73
C LEU A 125 -44.03 -1.88 30.60
N SER A 126 -44.39 -2.48 31.73
CA SER A 126 -44.74 -3.89 31.82
C SER A 126 -46.12 -4.23 31.22
N SER A 127 -46.99 -3.23 31.02
CA SER A 127 -48.34 -3.43 30.45
C SER A 127 -48.36 -3.43 28.91
N ALA A 128 -47.23 -3.13 28.26
CA ALA A 128 -47.14 -3.14 26.81
C ALA A 128 -47.11 -4.58 26.26
N SER A 129 -47.64 -4.76 25.06
CA SER A 129 -47.52 -5.97 24.26
C SER A 129 -46.57 -5.68 23.10
N VAL A 130 -45.42 -6.35 23.07
CA VAL A 130 -44.42 -6.17 22.01
C VAL A 130 -44.51 -7.32 21.03
N LEU A 131 -44.60 -7.01 19.74
CA LEU A 131 -44.75 -7.95 18.64
C LEU A 131 -43.68 -7.70 17.59
N ALA A 132 -42.90 -8.71 17.23
CA ALA A 132 -42.07 -8.69 16.03
C ALA A 132 -42.99 -8.98 14.83
N GLU A 133 -43.37 -7.93 14.10
CA GLU A 133 -44.23 -8.06 12.93
C GLU A 133 -43.55 -8.86 11.83
N SER A 134 -42.26 -8.59 11.61
CA SER A 134 -41.41 -9.33 10.70
C SER A 134 -39.93 -9.26 11.11
N ALA A 135 -39.19 -10.31 10.78
CA ALA A 135 -37.74 -10.30 10.74
C ALA A 135 -37.31 -10.79 9.35
N SER A 136 -36.67 -9.93 8.57
CA SER A 136 -36.26 -10.23 7.20
C SER A 136 -34.75 -10.16 7.04
N ALA A 137 -34.19 -11.10 6.28
CA ALA A 137 -32.77 -11.06 5.93
C ALA A 137 -32.51 -9.89 4.98
N VAL A 138 -31.50 -9.07 5.27
CA VAL A 138 -31.21 -7.85 4.48
C VAL A 138 -30.75 -8.20 3.05
N SER A 139 -30.04 -9.31 2.88
CA SER A 139 -29.51 -9.77 1.58
C SER A 139 -30.60 -10.31 0.65
N SER A 140 -31.46 -11.20 1.14
CA SER A 140 -32.48 -11.90 0.35
C SER A 140 -33.89 -11.31 0.45
N LYS A 141 -34.13 -10.40 1.40
CA LYS A 141 -35.45 -9.87 1.78
C LYS A 141 -36.46 -10.93 2.22
N SER A 142 -36.03 -12.17 2.45
CA SER A 142 -36.90 -13.25 2.93
C SER A 142 -37.24 -13.07 4.39
N ALA A 143 -38.52 -13.17 4.74
CA ALA A 143 -38.97 -13.19 6.12
C ALA A 143 -38.60 -14.53 6.77
N VAL A 144 -37.81 -14.48 7.84
CA VAL A 144 -37.46 -15.65 8.68
C VAL A 144 -38.47 -15.82 9.81
N LEU A 145 -39.03 -14.71 10.28
CA LEU A 145 -40.02 -14.69 11.35
C LEU A 145 -41.13 -13.68 11.02
N SER A 146 -42.36 -14.03 11.35
CA SER A 146 -43.55 -13.20 11.13
C SER A 146 -44.49 -13.31 12.34
N GLN A 147 -44.96 -12.17 12.83
CA GLN A 147 -45.93 -12.09 13.92
C GLN A 147 -45.53 -12.87 15.19
N ALA A 148 -44.28 -12.73 15.66
CA ALA A 148 -43.83 -13.39 16.90
C ALA A 148 -43.95 -12.46 18.12
N PRO A 149 -44.70 -12.84 19.16
CA PRO A 149 -44.82 -12.05 20.38
C PRO A 149 -43.56 -12.17 21.24
N PHE A 150 -43.19 -11.09 21.93
CA PHE A 150 -42.15 -11.14 22.96
C PHE A 150 -42.74 -11.59 24.29
N THR A 151 -41.92 -12.28 25.09
CA THR A 151 -42.28 -12.67 26.46
C THR A 151 -41.67 -11.70 27.46
N LEU A 152 -42.49 -11.12 28.34
CA LEU A 152 -42.00 -10.25 29.42
C LEU A 152 -41.36 -11.10 30.55
N ARG A 153 -40.09 -10.86 30.86
CA ARG A 153 -39.38 -11.40 32.02
C ARG A 153 -38.61 -10.28 32.72
N ASP A 154 -38.79 -10.14 34.03
CA ASP A 154 -38.06 -9.18 34.86
C ASP A 154 -38.04 -7.74 34.31
N GLY A 155 -39.14 -7.30 33.70
CA GLY A 155 -39.28 -5.95 33.11
C GLY A 155 -38.69 -5.78 31.71
N VAL A 156 -38.19 -6.85 31.08
CA VAL A 156 -37.60 -6.86 29.73
C VAL A 156 -38.40 -7.80 28.82
N PHE A 157 -38.64 -7.38 27.58
CA PHE A 157 -39.29 -8.17 26.56
C PHE A 157 -38.26 -9.02 25.82
N GLU A 158 -38.38 -10.33 25.91
CA GLU A 158 -37.45 -11.27 25.30
C GLU A 158 -38.08 -12.02 24.12
N LEU A 159 -37.32 -12.16 23.03
CA LEU A 159 -37.63 -13.03 21.90
C LEU A 159 -36.41 -13.90 21.58
N ASN A 160 -36.59 -15.22 21.62
CA ASN A 160 -35.55 -16.15 21.18
C ASN A 160 -35.56 -16.27 19.66
N PHE A 161 -34.86 -15.36 18.99
CA PHE A 161 -34.73 -15.39 17.53
C PHE A 161 -33.94 -16.62 17.04
N MET A 162 -32.96 -17.08 17.82
CA MET A 162 -32.11 -18.21 17.45
C MET A 162 -32.87 -19.55 17.37
N ALA A 163 -34.03 -19.67 18.00
CA ALA A 163 -34.92 -20.82 17.87
C ALA A 163 -35.38 -21.05 16.41
N SER A 164 -35.39 -20.01 15.57
CA SER A 164 -35.71 -20.12 14.14
C SER A 164 -34.54 -20.59 13.27
N GLN A 165 -33.38 -20.86 13.87
CA GLN A 165 -32.12 -21.22 13.19
C GLN A 165 -31.80 -20.30 12.00
N PRO A 166 -31.73 -18.97 12.23
CA PRO A 166 -31.39 -18.04 11.17
C PRO A 166 -29.95 -18.29 10.69
N ALA A 167 -29.73 -18.19 9.38
CA ALA A 167 -28.37 -18.18 8.82
C ALA A 167 -27.56 -16.98 9.34
N SER A 168 -26.24 -17.05 9.29
CA SER A 168 -25.40 -15.90 9.64
C SER A 168 -25.66 -14.74 8.68
N GLY A 169 -25.82 -13.52 9.19
CA GLY A 169 -26.19 -12.40 8.34
C GLY A 169 -26.73 -11.19 9.09
N TYR A 170 -27.16 -10.20 8.31
CA TYR A 170 -27.84 -9.02 8.82
C TYR A 170 -29.35 -9.18 8.63
N TYR A 171 -30.10 -8.87 9.68
CA TYR A 171 -31.54 -8.99 9.74
C TYR A 171 -32.18 -7.64 10.09
N GLN A 172 -33.24 -7.31 9.39
CA GLN A 172 -34.09 -6.14 9.64
C GLN A 172 -35.36 -6.60 10.34
N PHE A 173 -35.56 -6.14 11.57
CA PHE A 173 -36.75 -6.38 12.37
C PHE A 173 -37.68 -5.18 12.28
N SER A 174 -38.98 -5.43 12.06
CA SER A 174 -40.07 -4.48 12.32
C SER A 174 -40.76 -4.92 13.61
N VAL A 175 -40.68 -4.08 14.63
CA VAL A 175 -41.27 -4.33 15.94
C VAL A 175 -42.41 -3.35 16.18
N ALA A 176 -43.61 -3.87 16.43
CA ALA A 176 -44.78 -3.10 16.83
C ALA A 176 -45.02 -3.24 18.34
N ILE A 177 -45.38 -2.12 18.96
CA ILE A 177 -45.73 -2.04 20.38
C ILE A 177 -47.23 -1.71 20.46
N ALA A 178 -48.00 -2.59 21.07
CA ALA A 178 -49.44 -2.48 21.27
C ALA A 178 -49.79 -2.49 22.75
N GLY A 179 -51.02 -2.12 23.09
CA GLY A 179 -51.52 -2.16 24.48
C GLY A 179 -52.38 -0.95 24.81
N ASP A 180 -51.80 0.26 24.77
CA ASP A 180 -52.47 1.51 25.09
C ASP A 180 -52.52 2.45 23.87
N SER A 181 -53.65 3.11 23.66
CA SER A 181 -53.85 4.07 22.56
C SER A 181 -53.06 5.37 22.74
N ARG A 182 -52.51 5.58 23.94
CA ARG A 182 -51.60 6.70 24.27
C ARG A 182 -50.21 6.53 23.67
N PHE A 183 -49.89 5.37 23.12
CA PHE A 183 -48.55 5.06 22.63
C PHE A 183 -48.20 5.78 21.33
N VAL A 184 -47.05 6.47 21.29
CA VAL A 184 -46.53 7.21 20.12
C VAL A 184 -45.21 6.58 19.65
N ALA A 185 -44.96 6.59 18.33
CA ALA A 185 -43.81 5.92 17.68
C ALA A 185 -43.74 4.41 18.00
N ASN A 186 -44.89 3.75 17.91
CA ASN A 186 -45.07 2.37 18.31
C ASN A 186 -44.56 1.33 17.28
N HIS A 187 -43.84 1.77 16.25
CA HIS A 187 -43.19 0.91 15.25
C HIS A 187 -41.70 1.26 15.21
N VAL A 188 -40.84 0.25 15.37
CA VAL A 188 -39.40 0.42 15.40
C VAL A 188 -38.72 -0.55 14.45
N GLU A 189 -37.82 -0.01 13.65
CA GLU A 189 -36.96 -0.78 12.77
C GLU A 189 -35.59 -1.03 13.43
N LEU A 190 -35.22 -2.30 13.61
CA LEU A 190 -33.95 -2.69 14.24
C LEU A 190 -33.11 -3.52 13.28
N LYS A 191 -31.81 -3.21 13.21
CA LYS A 191 -30.82 -4.03 12.49
C LYS A 191 -30.08 -4.93 13.47
N VAL A 192 -30.18 -6.23 13.28
CA VAL A 192 -29.55 -7.23 14.12
C VAL A 192 -28.55 -8.03 13.29
N LYS A 193 -27.37 -8.23 13.85
CA LYS A 193 -26.32 -9.07 13.26
C LYS A 193 -26.34 -10.43 13.94
N VAL A 194 -26.52 -11.49 13.15
CA VAL A 194 -26.32 -12.87 13.59
C VAL A 194 -24.90 -13.27 13.20
N SER A 195 -24.10 -13.59 14.21
CA SER A 195 -22.71 -14.01 14.03
C SER A 195 -22.61 -15.53 14.06
N THR A 196 -21.59 -16.09 13.41
CA THR A 196 -21.28 -17.52 13.44
C THR A 196 -19.79 -17.77 13.61
N ARG A 197 -19.43 -19.00 13.97
CA ARG A 197 -18.05 -19.49 13.97
C ARG A 197 -17.81 -20.40 12.77
N VAL A 198 -16.73 -20.12 12.05
CA VAL A 198 -16.32 -20.93 10.89
C VAL A 198 -15.42 -22.07 11.34
N ALA A 199 -15.66 -23.26 10.78
CA ALA A 199 -14.79 -24.42 10.83
C ALA A 199 -14.31 -24.77 9.42
N ILE A 200 -13.08 -25.27 9.31
CA ILE A 200 -12.49 -25.72 8.05
C ILE A 200 -12.59 -27.23 7.99
N ASN A 201 -13.27 -27.75 6.98
CA ASN A 201 -13.38 -29.16 6.70
C ASN A 201 -12.61 -29.51 5.42
N ASN A 202 -12.10 -30.75 5.37
CA ASN A 202 -11.56 -31.35 4.14
C ASN A 202 -10.44 -30.51 3.48
N MET A 203 -9.52 -29.95 4.25
CA MET A 203 -8.36 -29.22 3.71
C MET A 203 -7.36 -30.22 3.10
N ASP A 204 -7.33 -30.25 1.77
CA ASP A 204 -6.54 -31.15 0.95
C ASP A 204 -5.50 -30.37 0.14
N LEU A 205 -4.24 -30.76 0.29
CA LEU A 205 -3.11 -30.24 -0.47
C LEU A 205 -2.70 -31.26 -1.53
N SER A 206 -2.79 -30.89 -2.80
CA SER A 206 -2.55 -31.78 -3.93
C SER A 206 -1.38 -31.31 -4.77
N VAL A 207 -0.50 -32.24 -5.14
CA VAL A 207 0.50 -32.03 -6.18
C VAL A 207 0.07 -32.82 -7.40
N VAL A 208 -0.05 -32.13 -8.54
CA VAL A 208 -0.59 -32.67 -9.79
C VAL A 208 0.50 -32.60 -10.86
N ASP A 209 0.83 -33.73 -11.47
CA ASP A 209 1.76 -33.74 -12.60
C ASP A 209 1.08 -33.19 -13.86
N LYS A 210 1.77 -32.30 -14.57
CA LYS A 210 1.23 -31.62 -15.76
C LYS A 210 1.06 -32.59 -16.93
N ASP A 211 1.82 -33.67 -16.97
CA ASP A 211 1.70 -34.71 -18.00
C ASP A 211 0.58 -35.74 -17.74
N GLN A 212 -0.10 -35.64 -16.58
CA GLN A 212 -1.14 -36.56 -16.12
C GLN A 212 -0.71 -38.05 -16.10
N SER A 213 0.60 -38.34 -16.14
CA SER A 213 1.14 -39.68 -16.14
C SER A 213 0.94 -40.38 -14.79
N THR A 214 0.87 -39.59 -13.71
CA THR A 214 0.60 -40.03 -12.35
C THR A 214 -0.61 -39.30 -11.78
N GLY A 215 -1.43 -40.02 -11.02
CA GLY A 215 -2.60 -39.43 -10.35
C GLY A 215 -2.19 -38.38 -9.30
N PRO A 216 -3.09 -37.46 -8.94
CA PRO A 216 -2.79 -36.39 -7.99
C PRO A 216 -2.40 -36.96 -6.62
N LYS A 217 -1.29 -36.47 -6.06
CA LYS A 217 -0.84 -36.83 -4.72
C LYS A 217 -1.44 -35.87 -3.70
N THR A 218 -2.50 -36.30 -3.02
CA THR A 218 -3.23 -35.48 -2.04
C THR A 218 -2.82 -35.80 -0.61
N THR A 219 -2.64 -34.76 0.20
CA THR A 219 -2.38 -34.84 1.65
C THR A 219 -3.39 -33.98 2.40
N ARG A 220 -4.18 -34.60 3.28
CA ARG A 220 -5.12 -33.92 4.18
C ARG A 220 -4.37 -33.25 5.33
N VAL A 221 -4.75 -32.03 5.69
CA VAL A 221 -4.21 -31.29 6.84
C VAL A 221 -5.35 -30.82 7.73
N GLU A 222 -5.25 -31.07 9.03
CA GLU A 222 -6.28 -30.67 10.00
C GLU A 222 -5.94 -29.30 10.59
N TYR A 223 -6.93 -28.41 10.67
CA TYR A 223 -6.80 -27.13 11.37
C TYR A 223 -6.70 -27.36 12.90
N PRO A 224 -5.83 -26.66 13.66
CA PRO A 224 -4.89 -25.60 13.26
C PRO A 224 -3.44 -26.09 13.09
N THR A 225 -3.21 -27.30 12.59
CA THR A 225 -1.87 -27.88 12.47
C THR A 225 -1.17 -27.48 11.16
N LYS A 226 0.16 -27.49 11.11
CA LYS A 226 0.89 -27.27 9.86
C LYS A 226 1.22 -28.62 9.22
N ALA A 227 1.14 -28.71 7.89
CA ALA A 227 1.61 -29.88 7.14
C ALA A 227 3.09 -30.18 7.46
N LYS A 228 3.40 -31.46 7.70
CA LYS A 228 4.77 -31.89 8.05
C LYS A 228 5.72 -31.90 6.85
N ALA A 229 5.19 -32.17 5.66
CA ALA A 229 5.95 -32.21 4.42
C ALA A 229 5.87 -30.86 3.68
N SER A 230 6.95 -30.51 2.98
CA SER A 230 6.93 -29.42 2.01
C SER A 230 6.42 -29.91 0.66
N PHE A 231 5.69 -29.07 -0.05
CA PHE A 231 5.16 -29.35 -1.38
C PHE A 231 6.00 -28.63 -2.43
N MET A 232 6.22 -29.22 -3.60
CA MET A 232 6.98 -28.61 -4.68
C MET A 232 6.03 -28.25 -5.82
N ALA A 233 6.19 -27.06 -6.38
CA ALA A 233 5.55 -26.66 -7.63
C ALA A 233 6.61 -26.08 -8.55
N ASP A 234 6.68 -26.61 -9.78
CA ASP A 234 7.66 -26.24 -10.79
C ASP A 234 7.04 -26.39 -12.20
N GLY A 235 7.85 -26.37 -13.25
CA GLY A 235 7.36 -26.50 -14.63
C GLY A 235 6.74 -27.86 -14.96
N HIS A 236 6.93 -28.87 -14.11
CA HIS A 236 6.37 -30.21 -14.26
C HIS A 236 5.22 -30.48 -13.29
N GLN A 237 5.23 -29.88 -12.10
CA GLN A 237 4.25 -30.13 -11.05
C GLN A 237 3.46 -28.87 -10.67
N ASN A 238 2.13 -28.95 -10.77
CA ASN A 238 1.21 -27.94 -10.28
C ASN A 238 0.83 -28.23 -8.83
N PHE A 239 0.54 -27.17 -8.07
CA PHE A 239 0.07 -27.28 -6.69
C PHE A 239 -1.37 -26.81 -6.58
N ALA A 240 -2.22 -27.58 -5.91
CA ALA A 240 -3.62 -27.23 -5.71
C ALA A 240 -4.03 -27.42 -4.24
N VAL A 241 -4.96 -26.57 -3.80
CA VAL A 241 -5.52 -26.59 -2.46
C VAL A 241 -7.04 -26.63 -2.60
N THR A 242 -7.69 -27.54 -1.90
CA THR A 242 -9.14 -27.61 -1.82
C THR A 242 -9.59 -27.68 -0.37
N PHE A 243 -10.63 -26.94 -0.01
CA PHE A 243 -11.17 -26.94 1.35
C PHE A 243 -12.64 -26.52 1.36
N GLN A 244 -13.34 -26.87 2.44
CA GLN A 244 -14.72 -26.47 2.67
C GLN A 244 -14.80 -25.64 3.94
N LEU A 245 -15.61 -24.59 3.91
CA LEU A 245 -15.89 -23.75 5.06
C LEU A 245 -17.32 -24.06 5.50
N VAL A 246 -17.48 -24.43 6.76
CA VAL A 246 -18.79 -24.75 7.34
C VAL A 246 -18.98 -24.01 8.64
N ASP A 247 -20.24 -23.82 9.02
CA ASP A 247 -20.62 -23.35 10.34
C ASP A 247 -20.30 -24.44 11.37
N GLU A 248 -19.57 -24.10 12.43
CA GLU A 248 -19.13 -25.04 13.47
C GLU A 248 -20.31 -25.69 14.21
N THR A 249 -21.45 -25.01 14.30
CA THR A 249 -22.62 -25.47 15.06
C THR A 249 -23.65 -26.19 14.20
N THR A 250 -23.93 -25.68 13.00
CA THR A 250 -24.99 -26.23 12.12
C THR A 250 -24.45 -27.19 11.06
N GLY A 251 -23.15 -27.13 10.76
CA GLY A 251 -22.52 -27.90 9.69
C GLY A 251 -22.91 -27.44 8.28
N VAL A 252 -23.67 -26.35 8.15
CA VAL A 252 -24.06 -25.77 6.87
C VAL A 252 -22.86 -25.08 6.24
N GLU A 253 -22.72 -25.21 4.92
CA GLU A 253 -21.65 -24.58 4.14
C GLU A 253 -21.76 -23.05 4.22
N LEU A 254 -20.61 -22.41 4.45
CA LEU A 254 -20.48 -20.96 4.54
C LEU A 254 -19.72 -20.42 3.33
N THR A 255 -20.11 -19.23 2.89
CA THR A 255 -19.41 -18.48 1.86
C THR A 255 -18.95 -17.12 2.38
N PRO A 256 -17.85 -17.06 3.17
CA PRO A 256 -17.37 -15.81 3.74
C PRO A 256 -16.96 -14.79 2.68
N HIS A 257 -17.20 -13.51 2.96
CA HIS A 257 -16.84 -12.41 2.07
C HIS A 257 -15.35 -12.36 1.71
N GLN A 258 -14.46 -12.69 2.65
CA GLN A 258 -13.01 -12.71 2.44
C GLN A 258 -12.46 -14.12 2.61
N THR A 259 -12.01 -14.73 1.51
CA THR A 259 -11.29 -16.01 1.52
C THR A 259 -10.07 -15.91 0.62
N PHE A 260 -8.89 -15.76 1.24
CA PHE A 260 -7.64 -15.56 0.52
C PHE A 260 -6.60 -16.63 0.83
N VAL A 261 -5.84 -16.99 -0.19
CA VAL A 261 -4.65 -17.83 -0.09
C VAL A 261 -3.44 -16.94 -0.30
N ARG A 262 -2.66 -16.72 0.76
CA ARG A 262 -1.43 -15.92 0.71
C ARG A 262 -0.20 -16.82 0.68
N LEU A 263 0.71 -16.56 -0.24
CA LEU A 263 2.04 -17.16 -0.30
C LEU A 263 3.08 -16.11 0.12
N HIS A 264 3.78 -16.37 1.22
CA HIS A 264 4.78 -15.46 1.78
C HIS A 264 6.19 -16.05 1.63
N ASN A 265 7.07 -15.38 0.88
CA ASN A 265 8.46 -15.80 0.68
C ASN A 265 9.26 -15.61 1.97
N GLN A 266 9.71 -16.71 2.57
CA GLN A 266 10.37 -16.68 3.88
C GLN A 266 11.73 -15.97 3.87
N LYS A 267 12.37 -15.80 2.70
CA LYS A 267 13.69 -15.15 2.57
C LYS A 267 13.58 -13.69 2.18
N THR A 268 12.73 -13.37 1.22
CA THR A 268 12.64 -11.99 0.67
C THR A 268 11.58 -11.15 1.37
N GLY A 269 10.64 -11.78 2.08
CA GLY A 269 9.49 -11.11 2.70
C GLY A 269 8.38 -10.75 1.70
N GLN A 270 8.55 -11.02 0.40
CA GLN A 270 7.53 -10.81 -0.63
C GLN A 270 6.28 -11.63 -0.32
N GLU A 271 5.09 -11.06 -0.53
CA GLU A 271 3.83 -11.77 -0.40
C GLU A 271 2.99 -11.64 -1.67
N VAL A 272 2.33 -12.73 -2.06
CA VAL A 272 1.38 -12.79 -3.16
C VAL A 272 0.07 -13.35 -2.60
N VAL A 273 -1.04 -12.67 -2.88
CA VAL A 273 -2.36 -13.00 -2.32
C VAL A 273 -3.31 -13.36 -3.45
N PHE A 274 -3.91 -14.53 -3.35
CA PHE A 274 -4.90 -15.04 -4.30
C PHE A 274 -6.27 -15.13 -3.66
N VAL A 275 -7.30 -14.87 -4.46
CA VAL A 275 -8.69 -15.11 -4.07
C VAL A 275 -9.01 -16.58 -4.28
N ALA A 276 -9.60 -17.22 -3.27
CA ALA A 276 -10.16 -18.55 -3.40
C ALA A 276 -11.67 -18.41 -3.62
N GLU A 277 -12.16 -18.93 -4.75
CA GLU A 277 -13.57 -18.89 -5.09
C GLU A 277 -14.21 -20.26 -4.85
N PRO A 278 -15.45 -20.30 -4.32
CA PRO A 278 -16.19 -21.54 -4.19
C PRO A 278 -16.73 -22.00 -5.55
N ASP A 279 -16.73 -23.30 -5.79
CA ASP A 279 -17.42 -23.91 -6.92
C ASP A 279 -18.95 -24.02 -6.69
N SER A 280 -19.67 -24.65 -7.63
CA SER A 280 -21.12 -24.87 -7.50
C SER A 280 -21.54 -25.80 -6.36
N LYS A 281 -20.59 -26.44 -5.68
CA LYS A 281 -20.77 -27.28 -4.49
C LYS A 281 -20.16 -26.64 -3.24
N ASN A 282 -19.92 -25.33 -3.26
CA ASN A 282 -19.25 -24.57 -2.20
C ASN A 282 -17.89 -25.14 -1.76
N LEU A 283 -17.21 -25.85 -2.66
CA LEU A 283 -15.83 -26.29 -2.47
C LEU A 283 -14.90 -25.19 -2.95
N TYR A 284 -14.09 -24.64 -2.05
CA TYR A 284 -13.07 -23.67 -2.41
C TYR A 284 -11.91 -24.38 -3.07
N LYS A 285 -11.51 -23.91 -4.25
CA LYS A 285 -10.36 -24.44 -4.98
C LYS A 285 -9.37 -23.31 -5.31
N PHE A 286 -8.10 -23.56 -5.02
CA PHE A 286 -6.98 -22.75 -5.48
C PHE A 286 -6.02 -23.65 -6.26
N GLU A 287 -5.59 -23.20 -7.43
CA GLU A 287 -4.63 -23.90 -8.28
C GLU A 287 -3.50 -22.95 -8.68
N LEU A 288 -2.28 -23.43 -8.47
CA LEU A 288 -1.04 -22.73 -8.76
C LEU A 288 -0.29 -23.47 -9.86
N ASP A 289 -0.41 -22.95 -11.08
CA ASP A 289 0.45 -23.29 -12.21
C ASP A 289 1.60 -22.28 -12.27
N THR A 290 2.83 -22.77 -12.11
CA THR A 290 4.02 -21.91 -12.07
C THR A 290 4.33 -21.27 -13.42
N ALA A 291 3.93 -21.88 -14.54
CA ALA A 291 4.15 -21.34 -15.88
C ALA A 291 3.18 -20.21 -16.20
N GLU A 292 1.92 -20.33 -15.78
CA GLU A 292 0.89 -19.32 -16.02
C GLU A 292 1.04 -18.11 -15.08
N ARG A 293 1.37 -18.34 -13.81
CA ARG A 293 1.38 -17.31 -12.77
C ARG A 293 2.76 -16.74 -12.46
N LYS A 294 3.81 -17.04 -13.25
CA LYS A 294 5.19 -16.58 -13.00
C LYS A 294 5.34 -15.07 -12.81
N THR A 295 4.51 -14.28 -13.50
CA THR A 295 4.55 -12.82 -13.45
C THR A 295 4.06 -12.27 -12.11
N GLU A 296 3.11 -12.95 -11.45
CA GLU A 296 2.57 -12.54 -10.15
C GLU A 296 3.60 -12.69 -9.01
N PHE A 297 4.59 -13.56 -9.22
CA PHE A 297 5.71 -13.79 -8.30
C PHE A 297 7.00 -13.08 -8.74
N ASP A 298 6.97 -12.24 -9.78
CA ASP A 298 8.16 -11.65 -10.39
C ASP A 298 9.23 -12.70 -10.78
N SER A 299 8.81 -13.95 -11.06
CA SER A 299 9.67 -15.12 -11.28
C SER A 299 10.66 -15.43 -10.14
N ILE A 300 10.35 -15.01 -8.91
CA ILE A 300 11.21 -15.22 -7.75
C ILE A 300 11.02 -16.63 -7.19
N SER A 301 11.98 -17.50 -7.46
CA SER A 301 12.03 -18.86 -6.89
C SER A 301 12.37 -18.84 -5.40
N GLY A 302 11.77 -19.74 -4.61
CA GLY A 302 11.98 -19.79 -3.17
C GLY A 302 11.01 -20.67 -2.41
N THR A 303 11.16 -20.69 -1.09
CA THR A 303 10.22 -21.36 -0.18
C THR A 303 9.20 -20.35 0.33
N TYR A 304 7.93 -20.60 0.01
CA TYR A 304 6.80 -19.78 0.38
C TYR A 304 5.99 -20.47 1.48
N ALA A 305 5.67 -19.74 2.55
CA ALA A 305 4.70 -20.18 3.55
C ALA A 305 3.28 -19.90 3.01
N LEU A 306 2.46 -20.94 2.92
CA LEU A 306 1.07 -20.88 2.48
C LEU A 306 0.16 -20.56 3.68
N TYR A 307 -0.49 -19.41 3.63
CA TYR A 307 -1.46 -18.97 4.61
C TYR A 307 -2.87 -18.99 4.02
N LEU A 308 -3.82 -19.60 4.73
CA LEU A 308 -5.24 -19.40 4.49
C LEU A 308 -5.74 -18.26 5.39
N MET A 309 -6.41 -17.29 4.78
CA MET A 309 -7.08 -16.18 5.46
C MET A 309 -8.58 -16.27 5.20
N VAL A 310 -9.38 -16.35 6.26
CA VAL A 310 -10.84 -16.36 6.19
C VAL A 310 -11.39 -15.29 7.11
N GLY A 311 -12.24 -14.42 6.57
CA GLY A 311 -12.86 -13.34 7.31
C GLY A 311 -14.21 -12.93 6.71
N ASP A 312 -15.13 -12.54 7.58
CA ASP A 312 -16.39 -11.90 7.22
C ASP A 312 -16.80 -11.01 8.40
N ALA A 313 -17.62 -9.99 8.13
CA ALA A 313 -18.21 -9.21 9.18
C ALA A 313 -19.05 -10.07 10.13
N THR A 314 -19.68 -11.16 9.65
CA THR A 314 -20.52 -12.07 10.46
C THR A 314 -19.72 -13.16 11.19
N LEU A 315 -18.43 -13.31 10.93
CA LEU A 315 -17.60 -14.32 11.61
C LEU A 315 -17.06 -13.81 12.95
N GLU A 316 -17.16 -14.65 13.98
CA GLU A 316 -16.60 -14.35 15.31
C GLU A 316 -15.11 -14.68 15.41
N ASN A 317 -14.65 -15.69 14.66
CA ASN A 317 -13.30 -16.23 14.69
C ASN A 317 -12.60 -16.06 13.32
N PRO A 318 -12.01 -14.87 13.02
CA PRO A 318 -11.24 -14.71 11.79
C PRO A 318 -10.05 -15.68 11.80
N ILE A 319 -9.83 -16.38 10.69
CA ILE A 319 -8.79 -17.41 10.58
C ILE A 319 -7.60 -16.85 9.82
N LEU A 320 -6.41 -16.96 10.43
CA LEU A 320 -5.11 -16.81 9.77
C LEU A 320 -4.27 -18.05 10.09
N TRP A 321 -4.16 -18.97 9.13
CA TRP A 321 -3.56 -20.27 9.36
C TRP A 321 -2.41 -20.55 8.39
N ASN A 322 -1.22 -20.86 8.92
CA ASN A 322 -0.10 -21.37 8.13
C ASN A 322 -0.31 -22.86 7.84
N VAL A 323 -0.77 -23.17 6.64
CA VAL A 323 -1.18 -24.51 6.23
C VAL A 323 0.04 -25.38 5.90
N ALA A 324 0.98 -24.87 5.10
CA ALA A 324 2.12 -25.63 4.61
C ALA A 324 3.25 -24.74 4.07
N ASP A 325 4.42 -25.33 3.83
CA ASP A 325 5.48 -24.69 3.04
C ASP A 325 5.48 -25.24 1.60
N VAL A 326 5.48 -24.34 0.63
CA VAL A 326 5.48 -24.64 -0.80
C VAL A 326 6.78 -24.12 -1.43
N VAL A 327 7.53 -24.99 -2.07
CA VAL A 327 8.77 -24.66 -2.79
C VAL A 327 8.41 -24.37 -4.24
N LEU A 328 8.52 -23.10 -4.63
CA LEU A 328 8.27 -22.65 -5.99
C LEU A 328 9.58 -22.53 -6.75
N LYS A 329 9.65 -23.17 -7.93
CA LYS A 329 10.77 -23.06 -8.87
C LYS A 329 10.26 -22.59 -10.23
N PHE A 330 10.64 -21.39 -10.61
CA PHE A 330 10.43 -20.87 -11.95
C PHE A 330 11.64 -21.21 -12.82
N LEU A 331 11.42 -21.53 -14.09
CA LEU A 331 12.50 -21.66 -15.08
C LEU A 331 13.18 -20.30 -15.20
N GLU A 332 14.46 -20.22 -14.86
CA GLU A 332 15.28 -19.02 -15.07
C GLU A 332 15.27 -18.72 -16.59
N GLU A 333 14.66 -17.60 -16.98
CA GLU A 333 15.11 -16.92 -18.19
C GLU A 333 16.58 -16.54 -17.93
N GLU A 334 17.48 -16.83 -18.88
CA GLU A 334 18.97 -16.84 -18.76
C GLU A 334 19.65 -15.50 -18.35
N VAL A 335 18.97 -14.64 -17.60
CA VAL A 335 19.55 -13.47 -16.97
C VAL A 335 19.54 -13.71 -15.47
N PRO A 336 20.70 -13.85 -14.81
CA PRO A 336 20.79 -13.87 -13.35
C PRO A 336 20.50 -12.45 -12.84
N GLY A 337 19.23 -12.05 -12.90
CA GLY A 337 18.73 -10.90 -12.18
C GLY A 337 18.70 -11.30 -10.72
N THR A 338 19.78 -11.01 -10.00
CA THR A 338 19.79 -11.07 -8.52
C THR A 338 18.49 -10.47 -8.02
N ILE A 339 17.74 -11.28 -7.26
CA ILE A 339 16.53 -10.93 -6.53
C ILE A 339 16.93 -9.87 -5.48
N GLN A 340 17.20 -8.66 -5.93
CA GLN A 340 17.32 -7.49 -5.08
C GLN A 340 15.99 -6.78 -5.17
N ALA A 341 15.31 -6.69 -4.03
CA ALA A 341 14.29 -5.67 -3.82
C ALA A 341 14.82 -4.38 -4.45
N LYS A 342 14.03 -3.76 -5.33
CA LYS A 342 14.40 -2.59 -6.12
C LYS A 342 14.65 -1.40 -5.17
N THR A 343 15.78 -1.41 -4.48
CA THR A 343 16.17 -0.38 -3.54
C THR A 343 16.73 0.77 -4.36
N LEU A 344 15.85 1.72 -4.70
CA LEU A 344 16.18 2.95 -5.43
C LEU A 344 17.30 3.77 -4.76
N TYR A 345 17.53 3.57 -3.47
CA TYR A 345 18.46 4.33 -2.63
C TYR A 345 19.71 3.54 -2.24
N VAL A 346 20.38 2.92 -3.21
CA VAL A 346 21.67 2.24 -2.99
C VAL A 346 22.69 2.77 -3.99
N PRO A 347 23.94 3.08 -3.57
CA PRO A 347 25.00 3.45 -4.50
C PRO A 347 25.21 2.34 -5.51
N LYS A 348 25.16 2.68 -6.80
CA LYS A 348 25.43 1.73 -7.89
C LYS A 348 26.90 1.28 -7.82
N PRO A 349 27.21 0.05 -8.27
CA PRO A 349 28.60 -0.39 -8.40
C PRO A 349 29.44 0.59 -9.22
N GLU A 350 30.66 0.85 -8.77
CA GLU A 350 31.60 1.71 -9.50
C GLU A 350 31.99 1.05 -10.84
N ILE A 351 31.93 1.81 -11.93
CA ILE A 351 32.34 1.34 -13.26
C ILE A 351 33.80 1.76 -13.48
N GLN A 352 34.69 0.79 -13.61
CA GLN A 352 36.10 1.05 -13.92
C GLN A 352 36.33 0.95 -15.43
N HIS A 353 36.92 1.99 -16.03
CA HIS A 353 37.29 1.96 -17.44
C HIS A 353 38.49 1.04 -17.66
N LEU A 354 38.28 -0.05 -18.41
CA LEU A 354 39.36 -0.94 -18.81
C LEU A 354 40.07 -0.39 -20.06
N PHE A 355 41.27 0.16 -19.86
CA PHE A 355 42.12 0.57 -20.97
C PHE A 355 42.58 -0.64 -21.77
N ARG A 356 42.79 -0.45 -23.08
CA ARG A 356 43.41 -1.47 -23.93
C ARG A 356 44.80 -1.82 -23.40
N GLU A 357 45.08 -3.11 -23.26
CA GLU A 357 46.41 -3.57 -22.86
C GLU A 357 47.47 -3.12 -23.88
N PRO A 358 48.63 -2.62 -23.43
CA PRO A 358 49.70 -2.24 -24.33
C PRO A 358 50.24 -3.49 -25.05
N GLU A 359 50.50 -3.35 -26.35
CA GLU A 359 51.06 -4.43 -27.15
C GLU A 359 52.44 -4.86 -26.61
N LYS A 360 52.67 -6.17 -26.52
CA LYS A 360 53.93 -6.74 -26.04
C LYS A 360 55.03 -6.45 -27.06
N LYS A 361 56.06 -5.71 -26.66
CA LYS A 361 57.26 -5.47 -27.48
C LYS A 361 58.20 -6.68 -27.42
N PRO A 362 58.91 -7.00 -28.52
CA PRO A 362 59.89 -8.09 -28.52
C PRO A 362 61.10 -7.77 -27.61
N PRO A 363 61.84 -8.78 -27.13
CA PRO A 363 63.04 -8.57 -26.33
C PRO A 363 64.12 -7.79 -27.09
N THR A 364 64.78 -6.83 -26.42
CA THR A 364 65.82 -5.98 -27.01
C THR A 364 67.00 -6.78 -27.56
N VAL A 365 67.34 -7.91 -26.94
CA VAL A 365 68.42 -8.80 -27.42
C VAL A 365 68.13 -9.32 -28.82
N VAL A 366 66.88 -9.72 -29.07
CA VAL A 366 66.44 -10.18 -30.40
C VAL A 366 66.56 -9.05 -31.42
N SER A 367 66.02 -7.86 -31.10
CA SER A 367 66.12 -6.68 -31.98
C SER A 367 67.58 -6.34 -32.34
N ASN A 368 68.47 -6.26 -31.34
CA ASN A 368 69.88 -5.92 -31.55
C ASN A 368 70.62 -6.96 -32.39
N THR A 369 70.31 -8.25 -32.17
CA THR A 369 70.91 -9.35 -32.94
C THR A 369 70.53 -9.22 -34.42
N PHE A 370 69.24 -8.98 -34.72
CA PHE A 370 68.80 -8.79 -36.10
C PHE A 370 69.35 -7.51 -36.73
N THR A 371 69.49 -6.42 -35.98
CA THR A 371 70.17 -5.20 -36.48
C THR A 371 71.61 -5.49 -36.88
N ALA A 372 72.38 -6.24 -36.08
CA ALA A 372 73.74 -6.65 -36.43
C ALA A 372 73.77 -7.55 -37.67
N LEU A 373 72.81 -8.48 -37.78
CA LEU A 373 72.67 -9.33 -38.97
C LEU A 373 72.38 -8.51 -40.23
N VAL A 374 71.58 -7.44 -40.15
CA VAL A 374 71.31 -6.53 -41.29
C VAL A 374 72.56 -5.76 -41.74
N LEU A 375 73.47 -5.43 -40.82
CA LEU A 375 74.75 -4.78 -41.15
C LEU A 375 75.80 -5.73 -41.74
N SER A 376 75.65 -7.04 -41.51
CA SER A 376 76.63 -8.05 -41.92
C SER A 376 76.87 -8.14 -43.44
N PRO A 377 75.86 -8.03 -44.35
CA PRO A 377 76.11 -8.09 -45.79
C PRO A 377 76.86 -6.85 -46.29
N PHE A 378 76.69 -5.69 -45.66
CA PHE A 378 77.44 -4.48 -45.98
C PHE A 378 78.93 -4.65 -45.64
N LEU A 379 79.23 -5.22 -44.46
CA LEU A 379 80.60 -5.55 -44.09
C LEU A 379 81.23 -6.59 -45.03
N LEU A 380 80.47 -7.61 -45.42
CA LEU A 380 80.90 -8.59 -46.42
C LEU A 380 81.21 -7.95 -47.77
N LEU A 381 80.38 -7.01 -48.23
CA LEU A 381 80.60 -6.26 -49.48
C LEU A 381 81.94 -5.50 -49.45
N LEU A 382 82.27 -4.83 -48.34
CA LEU A 382 83.55 -4.12 -48.20
C LEU A 382 84.75 -5.07 -48.24
N ILE A 383 84.65 -6.24 -47.58
CA ILE A 383 85.69 -7.29 -47.64
C ILE A 383 85.87 -7.79 -49.07
N LEU A 384 84.77 -8.05 -49.79
CA LEU A 384 84.81 -8.53 -51.17
C LEU A 384 85.40 -7.48 -52.12
N TRP A 385 85.06 -6.21 -51.98
CA TRP A 385 85.68 -5.13 -52.74
C TRP A 385 87.19 -5.07 -52.56
N PHE A 386 87.67 -5.22 -51.32
CA PHE A 386 89.09 -5.30 -51.03
C PHE A 386 89.75 -6.52 -51.69
N LYS A 387 89.14 -7.71 -51.59
CA LYS A 387 89.65 -8.94 -52.22
C LYS A 387 89.66 -8.90 -53.75
N LEU A 388 88.67 -8.25 -54.37
CA LEU A 388 88.56 -8.11 -55.83
C LEU A 388 89.44 -6.97 -56.39
N GLY A 389 90.12 -6.20 -55.55
CA GLY A 389 90.98 -5.10 -55.97
C GLY A 389 90.21 -3.87 -56.49
N ALA A 390 88.96 -3.67 -56.06
CA ALA A 390 88.19 -2.47 -56.39
C ALA A 390 88.89 -1.23 -55.82
N ASN A 391 89.31 -0.31 -56.69
CA ASN A 391 90.09 0.87 -56.31
C ASN A 391 89.50 2.16 -56.89
N ILE A 392 89.93 3.30 -56.33
CA ILE A 392 89.47 4.64 -56.70
C ILE A 392 90.55 5.35 -57.56
N SER A 393 91.40 4.59 -58.29
CA SER A 393 92.56 5.12 -59.03
C SER A 393 92.21 6.14 -60.14
N ASN A 394 90.98 6.10 -60.66
CA ASN A 394 90.51 6.98 -61.73
C ASN A 394 89.76 8.21 -61.22
N PHE A 395 89.92 8.58 -59.94
CA PHE A 395 89.28 9.77 -59.37
C PHE A 395 90.04 11.04 -59.72
N THR A 396 89.43 11.88 -60.57
CA THR A 396 90.00 13.17 -60.96
C THR A 396 89.49 14.28 -60.06
N LEU A 397 90.40 15.08 -59.50
CA LEU A 397 90.09 16.25 -58.67
C LEU A 397 89.64 17.45 -59.52
N SER A 398 88.61 17.25 -60.35
CA SER A 398 87.94 18.32 -61.08
C SER A 398 86.85 18.97 -60.20
N PRO A 399 86.60 20.29 -60.32
CA PRO A 399 85.52 20.95 -59.59
C PRO A 399 84.14 20.28 -59.79
N SER A 400 83.84 19.81 -61.00
CA SER A 400 82.61 19.07 -61.31
C SER A 400 82.52 17.72 -60.58
N THR A 401 83.62 16.98 -60.50
CA THR A 401 83.69 15.68 -59.82
C THR A 401 83.48 15.85 -58.31
N ILE A 402 84.16 16.83 -57.70
CA ILE A 402 84.07 17.09 -56.27
C ILE A 402 82.66 17.56 -55.91
N LEU A 403 82.11 18.53 -56.65
CA LEU A 403 80.78 19.09 -56.40
C LEU A 403 79.68 18.03 -56.58
N PHE A 404 79.82 17.11 -57.54
CA PHE A 404 78.87 16.01 -57.71
C PHE A 404 78.87 15.04 -56.52
N HIS A 405 80.04 14.60 -56.05
CA HIS A 405 80.11 13.64 -54.93
C HIS A 405 79.71 14.28 -53.60
N ILE A 406 80.09 15.53 -53.35
CA ILE A 406 79.61 16.29 -52.18
C ILE A 406 78.10 16.50 -52.24
N GLY A 407 77.57 16.91 -53.39
CA GLY A 407 76.13 17.10 -53.58
C GLY A 407 75.32 15.81 -53.39
N HIS A 408 75.85 14.68 -53.87
CA HIS A 408 75.26 13.37 -53.64
C HIS A 408 75.30 12.95 -52.17
N ALA A 409 76.45 13.12 -51.49
CA ALA A 409 76.57 12.87 -50.05
C ALA A 409 75.65 13.78 -49.22
N ALA A 410 75.52 15.06 -49.60
CA ALA A 410 74.62 16.02 -48.97
C ALA A 410 73.14 15.63 -49.18
N THR A 411 72.80 15.06 -50.33
CA THR A 411 71.45 14.52 -50.58
C THR A 411 71.15 13.34 -49.67
N LEU A 412 72.07 12.39 -49.51
CA LEU A 412 71.92 11.25 -48.58
C LEU A 412 71.86 11.72 -47.12
N GLY A 413 72.70 12.69 -46.74
CA GLY A 413 72.64 13.34 -45.43
C GLY A 413 71.31 14.04 -45.19
N LEU A 414 70.77 14.75 -46.18
CA LEU A 414 69.46 15.38 -46.10
C LEU A 414 68.35 14.34 -45.86
N MET A 415 68.42 13.16 -46.48
CA MET A 415 67.46 12.07 -46.21
C MET A 415 67.54 11.58 -44.76
N TYR A 416 68.73 11.52 -44.17
CA TYR A 416 68.88 11.21 -42.74
C TYR A 416 68.28 12.31 -41.85
N VAL A 417 68.56 13.59 -42.13
CA VAL A 417 67.98 14.70 -41.34
C VAL A 417 66.46 14.77 -41.51
N TYR A 418 65.93 14.39 -42.69
CA TYR A 418 64.49 14.23 -42.90
C TYR A 418 63.89 13.18 -42.00
N TRP A 419 64.54 12.01 -41.88
CA TRP A 419 64.09 10.95 -41.00
C TRP A 419 64.06 11.38 -39.51
N THR A 420 65.01 12.23 -39.08
CA THR A 420 65.12 12.62 -37.67
C THR A 420 64.35 13.89 -37.29
N HIS A 421 64.24 14.89 -38.19
CA HIS A 421 63.87 16.26 -37.79
C HIS A 421 63.04 17.06 -38.81
N LEU A 422 63.30 16.97 -40.12
CA LEU A 422 62.63 17.85 -41.10
C LEU A 422 61.23 17.36 -41.48
N ASN A 423 60.33 18.31 -41.73
CA ASN A 423 59.09 17.98 -42.43
C ASN A 423 59.31 17.85 -43.94
N MET A 424 58.28 17.34 -44.63
CA MET A 424 58.34 17.07 -46.07
C MET A 424 58.64 18.33 -46.90
N PHE A 425 57.99 19.46 -46.63
CA PHE A 425 58.16 20.69 -47.42
C PHE A 425 59.55 21.32 -47.28
N GLN A 426 60.11 21.32 -46.06
CA GLN A 426 61.48 21.78 -45.82
C GLN A 426 62.49 20.88 -46.54
N THR A 427 62.29 19.57 -46.48
CA THR A 427 63.13 18.58 -47.16
C THR A 427 63.09 18.80 -48.67
N LEU A 428 61.91 18.96 -49.26
CA LEU A 428 61.74 19.25 -50.68
C LEU A 428 62.44 20.55 -51.10
N LYS A 429 62.36 21.61 -50.29
CA LYS A 429 63.06 22.88 -50.56
C LYS A 429 64.59 22.70 -50.60
N TYR A 430 65.16 22.05 -49.59
CA TYR A 430 66.60 21.81 -49.55
C TYR A 430 67.06 20.83 -50.64
N LEU A 431 66.24 19.81 -50.93
CA LEU A 431 66.48 18.83 -51.98
C LEU A 431 66.44 19.49 -53.36
N ALA A 432 65.53 20.43 -53.62
CA ALA A 432 65.48 21.16 -54.88
C ALA A 432 66.78 21.96 -55.12
N ILE A 433 67.32 22.60 -54.08
CA ILE A 433 68.56 23.39 -54.16
C ILE A 433 69.77 22.46 -54.36
N ILE A 434 69.97 21.49 -53.46
CA ILE A 434 71.10 20.54 -53.51
C ILE A 434 71.03 19.69 -54.79
N GLY A 435 69.84 19.23 -55.15
CA GLY A 435 69.58 18.40 -56.33
C GLY A 435 69.89 19.13 -57.64
N SER A 436 69.48 20.40 -57.78
CA SER A 436 69.80 21.21 -58.96
C SER A 436 71.31 21.40 -59.14
N LEU A 437 72.03 21.71 -58.04
CA LEU A 437 73.49 21.83 -58.07
C LEU A 437 74.18 20.50 -58.41
N THR A 438 73.72 19.40 -57.81
CA THR A 438 74.25 18.05 -58.06
C THR A 438 74.00 17.63 -59.51
N PHE A 439 72.83 17.95 -60.07
CA PHE A 439 72.47 17.67 -61.45
C PHE A 439 73.41 18.35 -62.45
N LEU A 440 73.65 19.66 -62.30
CA LEU A 440 74.55 20.41 -63.18
C LEU A 440 76.00 19.91 -63.09
N ALA A 441 76.50 19.66 -61.86
CA ALA A 441 77.84 19.12 -61.64
C ALA A 441 77.99 17.71 -62.25
N GLY A 442 76.97 16.86 -62.06
CA GLY A 442 76.90 15.52 -62.60
C GLY A 442 76.90 15.50 -64.12
N ASN A 443 76.11 16.35 -64.77
CA ASN A 443 76.08 16.47 -66.23
C ASN A 443 77.47 16.77 -66.80
N ARG A 444 78.19 17.74 -66.23
CA ARG A 444 79.55 18.09 -66.64
C ARG A 444 80.56 16.98 -66.36
N MET A 445 80.49 16.33 -65.18
CA MET A 445 81.39 15.23 -64.82
C MET A 445 81.20 14.01 -65.75
N LEU A 446 79.95 13.64 -66.04
CA LEU A 446 79.62 12.53 -66.92
C LEU A 446 80.05 12.80 -68.37
N ALA A 447 79.86 14.03 -68.87
CA ALA A 447 80.35 14.43 -70.19
C ALA A 447 81.89 14.29 -70.29
N GLN A 448 82.65 14.73 -69.28
CA GLN A 448 84.10 14.56 -69.24
C GLN A 448 84.52 13.09 -69.24
N LYS A 449 83.82 12.24 -68.47
CA LYS A 449 84.07 10.79 -68.48
C LYS A 449 83.72 10.15 -69.83
N ALA A 450 82.65 10.57 -70.49
CA ALA A 450 82.26 10.09 -71.81
C ALA A 450 83.32 10.44 -72.88
N VAL A 451 83.83 11.68 -72.88
CA VAL A 451 84.92 12.09 -73.78
C VAL A 451 86.19 11.27 -73.54
N LYS A 452 86.59 11.05 -72.27
CA LYS A 452 87.75 10.22 -71.94
C LYS A 452 87.56 8.76 -72.39
N ARG A 453 86.33 8.24 -72.40
CA ARG A 453 86.02 6.91 -72.93
C ARG A 453 86.11 6.90 -74.45
N TYR A 454 85.53 7.89 -75.14
CA TYR A 454 85.59 8.02 -76.60
C TYR A 454 87.02 8.12 -77.13
N ASN A 455 87.85 8.96 -76.51
CA ASN A 455 89.27 9.13 -76.84
C ASN A 455 90.18 7.93 -76.45
N LYS A 456 89.63 6.91 -75.79
CA LYS A 456 90.33 5.65 -75.49
C LYS A 456 90.01 4.56 -76.53
N PHE A 457 88.94 4.74 -77.32
CA PHE A 457 88.52 3.82 -78.38
C PHE A 457 89.00 4.23 -79.77
N LEU A 458 89.30 5.52 -79.96
CA LEU A 458 90.21 6.03 -80.99
C LEU A 458 91.64 5.85 -80.51
#